data_AF-A0A1A9VZM7-F1
#
_entry.id   AF-A0A1A9VZM7-F1
#
_cell.length_a   1.000
_cell.length_b   1.000
_cell.length_c   1.000
_cell.angle_alpha   90.00
_cell.angle_beta   90.00
_cell.angle_gamma   90.00
#
_symmetry.space_group_name_H-M   'P 1'
#
loop_
_entity.id
_entity.type
_entity.pdbx_description
1 polymer ?
#
loop_
_entity_poly.entity_id
_entity_poly.type
_entity_poly.pdbx_seq_one_letter_code
_entity_poly.pdbx_strand_id
1 'polypeptide(L)'
;MLEDFVVTITGIKETISEQELKWQLIKLLNINDCQIGYFIPFDVESVAQIVFYDQIPYERILNLKPDQLTDDFKNIKILPNINYRQSVFPKLPVDILYDIFELCDVKDQLNLSKTCKQFYEIIKEIWRKKFTYFIYNYLDFKYSMKLDDRAIKELCMLCGRHVKKLRFSSYFNIDLLKEIEWKMGGNPMENLKYFINHNFAENLKHFENLKLLQVQGKFLQDEVIKELSKFCKHLRTIELLDGDSRWLTGQYLWQLENLENLKIKSCRNVEMDNLLLCSKHCRLKQLNIVECDLLKNIPKMIDLTRNLLHLKCLKLTAFTSESKFLKAILNLPQLDILQFYWINFMPLKFEENYFAALEANPQKCVRLTEITFENDRFYIEDESMQQWTPHSYAIMRENVCINGQEWQWSDEMFQKFCLQLQQFKSLHKIQLNYCRLFNYDQLKKLVKINSSIHEIAIKGCSQREDQQYLKEWLLCLDSEAHNCQLRFDSFLSCAEVMAST
;
A
#
# COMPACT_ATOMS: atom_id res chain seq x y z
N MET A 1 21.96 12.54 17.24
CA MET A 1 22.50 11.91 16.02
C MET A 1 23.29 10.70 16.50
N LEU A 2 22.85 9.51 16.13
CA LEU A 2 23.56 8.26 16.40
C LEU A 2 24.24 7.88 15.07
N GLU A 3 25.53 7.55 15.13
CA GLU A 3 26.36 7.25 13.97
C GLU A 3 26.59 5.73 13.90
N ASP A 4 26.53 5.14 12.70
CA ASP A 4 26.96 3.76 12.48
C ASP A 4 28.48 3.67 12.78
N PHE A 5 28.90 2.77 13.68
CA PHE A 5 30.31 2.67 14.09
C PHE A 5 31.00 1.44 13.47
N VAL A 6 32.15 1.66 12.83
CA VAL A 6 33.01 0.58 12.32
C VAL A 6 34.11 0.30 13.32
N VAL A 7 34.22 -0.96 13.72
CA VAL A 7 35.23 -1.46 14.66
C VAL A 7 36.13 -2.44 13.93
N THR A 8 37.44 -2.33 14.14
CA THR A 8 38.40 -3.31 13.65
C THR A 8 38.72 -4.31 14.75
N ILE A 9 38.53 -5.59 14.47
CA ILE A 9 38.87 -6.73 15.33
C ILE A 9 40.15 -7.33 14.78
N THR A 10 41.21 -7.36 15.58
CA THR A 10 42.52 -7.97 15.21
C THR A 10 42.78 -9.20 16.07
N GLY A 11 43.66 -10.13 15.65
CA GLY A 11 44.07 -11.28 16.47
C GLY A 11 43.14 -12.51 16.43
N ILE A 12 42.27 -12.61 15.42
CA ILE A 12 41.38 -13.76 15.17
C ILE A 12 42.17 -14.98 14.69
N LYS A 13 42.26 -16.06 15.48
CA LYS A 13 42.89 -17.32 15.01
C LYS A 13 42.25 -17.76 13.68
N GLU A 14 43.08 -18.16 12.70
CA GLU A 14 42.66 -18.57 11.35
C GLU A 14 41.59 -19.68 11.33
N THR A 15 41.43 -20.41 12.44
CA THR A 15 40.47 -21.51 12.60
C THR A 15 39.05 -21.06 12.99
N ILE A 16 38.80 -19.78 13.25
CA ILE A 16 37.50 -19.27 13.72
C ILE A 16 36.64 -18.85 12.51
N SER A 17 35.44 -19.43 12.38
CA SER A 17 34.50 -19.05 11.31
C SER A 17 33.81 -17.70 11.58
N GLU A 18 33.33 -17.03 10.52
CA GLU A 18 32.53 -15.78 10.62
C GLU A 18 31.32 -15.96 11.56
N GLN A 19 30.64 -17.10 11.49
CA GLN A 19 29.47 -17.41 12.31
C GLN A 19 29.83 -17.59 13.79
N GLU A 20 30.94 -18.27 14.08
CA GLU A 20 31.44 -18.47 15.44
C GLU A 20 31.83 -17.11 16.06
N LEU A 21 32.54 -16.27 15.30
CA LEU A 21 32.92 -14.93 15.71
C LEU A 21 31.70 -14.04 15.97
N LYS A 22 30.70 -14.08 15.07
CA LYS A 22 29.45 -13.32 15.22
C LYS A 22 28.69 -13.73 16.47
N TRP A 23 28.53 -15.04 16.71
CA TRP A 23 27.82 -15.56 17.88
C TRP A 23 28.50 -15.15 19.19
N GLN A 24 29.83 -15.23 19.23
CA GLN A 24 30.61 -14.79 20.39
C GLN A 24 30.46 -13.28 20.63
N LEU A 25 30.46 -12.45 19.59
CA LEU A 25 30.28 -11.00 19.74
C LEU A 25 28.88 -10.62 20.21
N ILE A 26 27.84 -11.29 19.71
CA ILE A 26 26.46 -11.17 20.20
C ILE A 26 26.42 -11.42 21.70
N LYS A 27 27.04 -12.52 22.14
CA LYS A 27 27.10 -12.92 23.54
C LYS A 27 27.93 -11.95 24.40
N LEU A 28 29.10 -11.54 23.93
CA LEU A 28 30.06 -10.70 24.66
C LEU A 28 29.56 -9.27 24.83
N LEU A 29 28.98 -8.69 23.78
CA LEU A 29 28.48 -7.33 23.81
C LEU A 29 27.05 -7.25 24.38
N ASN A 30 26.42 -8.40 24.64
CA ASN A 30 25.01 -8.53 25.01
C ASN A 30 24.12 -7.77 24.02
N ILE A 31 24.33 -8.05 22.74
CA ILE A 31 23.65 -7.42 21.61
C ILE A 31 22.88 -8.46 20.83
N ASN A 32 21.82 -8.04 20.16
CA ASN A 32 21.04 -8.85 19.24
C ASN A 32 21.78 -8.97 17.90
N ASP A 33 21.54 -10.06 17.18
CA ASP A 33 22.10 -10.32 15.84
C ASP A 33 21.83 -9.18 14.83
N CYS A 34 20.72 -8.48 14.99
CA CYS A 34 20.35 -7.33 14.17
C CYS A 34 21.16 -6.05 14.44
N GLN A 35 21.94 -6.00 15.51
CA GLN A 35 22.82 -4.87 15.84
C GLN A 35 24.22 -5.03 15.21
N ILE A 36 24.50 -6.18 14.57
CA ILE A 36 25.71 -6.43 13.78
C ILE A 36 25.37 -6.24 12.30
N GLY A 37 25.97 -5.23 11.68
CA GLY A 37 25.68 -4.82 10.31
C GLY A 37 26.26 -5.71 9.23
N TYR A 38 27.58 -5.81 9.14
CA TYR A 38 28.22 -6.72 8.20
C TYR A 38 29.67 -6.95 8.63
N PHE A 39 30.20 -8.11 8.24
CA PHE A 39 31.62 -8.45 8.32
C PHE A 39 32.28 -8.07 7.01
N ILE A 40 33.34 -7.27 7.07
CA ILE A 40 34.30 -7.16 5.97
C ILE A 40 35.48 -8.07 6.33
N PRO A 41 35.61 -9.25 5.72
CA PRO A 41 36.86 -10.00 5.77
C PRO A 41 37.82 -9.39 4.74
N PHE A 42 39.04 -9.04 5.14
CA PHE A 42 40.16 -8.98 4.19
C PHE A 42 41.45 -9.48 4.85
N ASP A 43 42.20 -10.22 4.02
CA ASP A 43 43.17 -11.25 4.38
C ASP A 43 44.54 -10.78 4.89
N VAL A 44 45.25 -11.77 5.43
CA VAL A 44 46.58 -11.81 6.08
C VAL A 44 46.61 -11.05 7.41
N GLU A 45 46.88 -11.78 8.51
CA GLU A 45 47.01 -11.29 9.90
C GLU A 45 45.74 -11.21 10.76
N SER A 46 44.72 -12.04 10.52
CA SER A 46 43.71 -12.30 11.56
C SER A 46 42.84 -11.07 11.92
N VAL A 47 42.44 -10.26 10.93
CA VAL A 47 41.70 -9.00 11.12
C VAL A 47 40.31 -9.05 10.46
N ALA A 48 39.25 -8.64 11.17
CA ALA A 48 37.90 -8.46 10.65
C ALA A 48 37.36 -7.06 10.98
N GLN A 49 36.69 -6.39 10.04
CA GLN A 49 35.94 -5.17 10.36
C GLN A 49 34.47 -5.49 10.55
N ILE A 50 33.89 -4.93 11.62
CA ILE A 50 32.48 -5.11 11.96
C ILE A 50 31.84 -3.75 12.12
N VAL A 51 30.73 -3.57 11.42
CA VAL A 51 29.88 -2.39 11.58
C VAL A 51 28.80 -2.71 12.59
N PHE A 52 28.67 -1.89 13.62
CA PHE A 52 27.59 -1.99 14.62
C PHE A 52 26.55 -0.90 14.36
N TYR A 53 25.27 -1.25 14.49
CA TYR A 53 24.16 -0.31 14.35
C TYR A 53 23.75 0.29 15.70
N ASP A 54 23.68 1.62 15.76
CA ASP A 54 22.87 2.57 16.56
C ASP A 54 22.31 2.25 17.97
N GLN A 55 22.73 1.19 18.65
CA GLN A 55 22.17 0.80 19.95
C GLN A 55 23.19 0.38 21.00
N ILE A 56 24.49 0.47 20.70
CA ILE A 56 25.54 0.14 21.67
C ILE A 56 26.19 1.44 22.16
N PRO A 57 26.11 1.78 23.46
CA PRO A 57 26.91 2.86 24.03
C PRO A 57 28.38 2.62 23.70
N TYR A 58 29.02 3.57 23.03
CA TYR A 58 30.43 3.52 22.59
C TYR A 58 31.39 3.09 23.74
N GLU A 59 31.08 3.49 24.96
CA GLU A 59 31.80 3.13 26.19
C GLU A 59 31.75 1.62 26.53
N ARG A 60 30.71 0.88 26.10
CA ARG A 60 30.63 -0.59 26.31
C ARG A 60 31.59 -1.35 25.39
N ILE A 61 31.80 -0.85 24.17
CA ILE A 61 32.71 -1.46 23.19
C ILE A 61 34.17 -1.22 23.63
N LEU A 62 34.49 -0.05 24.17
CA LEU A 62 35.82 0.31 24.66
C LEU A 62 36.21 -0.34 26.00
N ASN A 63 35.23 -0.76 26.82
CA ASN A 63 35.46 -1.35 28.14
C ASN A 63 35.60 -2.88 28.17
N LEU A 64 35.69 -3.53 27.00
CA LEU A 64 35.97 -4.97 26.94
C LEU A 64 37.38 -5.25 27.47
N LYS A 65 37.44 -5.85 28.67
CA LYS A 65 38.71 -6.28 29.27
C LYS A 65 39.13 -7.63 28.68
N PRO A 66 40.40 -7.81 28.26
CA PRO A 66 40.92 -9.09 27.72
C PRO A 66 40.66 -10.30 28.63
N ASP A 67 40.50 -10.03 29.92
CA ASP A 67 40.37 -11.00 31.00
C ASP A 67 39.01 -11.75 31.03
N GLN A 68 38.03 -11.32 30.23
CA GLN A 68 36.69 -11.93 30.15
C GLN A 68 36.51 -12.89 28.95
N LEU A 69 37.58 -13.14 28.19
CA LEU A 69 37.56 -13.91 26.94
C LEU A 69 38.09 -15.34 27.14
N THR A 70 37.52 -16.32 26.43
CA THR A 70 38.09 -17.69 26.33
C THR A 70 39.49 -17.65 25.70
N ASP A 71 40.34 -18.65 25.97
CA ASP A 71 41.78 -18.63 25.61
C ASP A 71 42.06 -18.34 24.12
N ASP A 72 41.12 -18.66 23.22
CA ASP A 72 41.24 -18.39 21.79
C ASP A 72 40.97 -16.93 21.38
N PHE A 73 40.37 -16.13 22.27
CA PHE A 73 39.89 -14.76 22.00
C PHE A 73 40.64 -13.69 22.82
N LYS A 74 41.52 -14.08 23.76
CA LYS A 74 42.30 -13.15 24.62
C LYS A 74 43.15 -12.13 23.85
N ASN A 75 43.48 -12.41 22.60
CA ASN A 75 44.30 -11.54 21.75
C ASN A 75 43.48 -10.56 20.90
N ILE A 76 42.15 -10.59 21.01
CA ILE A 76 41.30 -9.73 20.21
C ILE A 76 41.37 -8.29 20.68
N LYS A 77 41.89 -7.40 19.82
CA LYS A 77 41.81 -5.94 20.03
C LYS A 77 40.72 -5.36 19.16
N ILE A 78 39.79 -4.67 19.81
CA ILE A 78 38.73 -3.86 19.21
C ILE A 78 39.25 -2.43 19.14
N LEU A 79 39.66 -2.02 17.94
CA LEU A 79 40.15 -0.67 17.69
C LEU A 79 39.02 0.17 17.08
N PRO A 80 38.81 1.41 17.54
CA PRO A 80 38.06 2.38 16.76
C PRO A 80 38.74 2.49 15.39
N ASN A 81 37.97 2.58 14.31
CA ASN A 81 38.53 2.71 12.97
C ASN A 81 39.23 4.08 12.83
N ILE A 82 40.48 4.17 13.31
CA ILE A 82 41.36 5.31 13.11
C ILE A 82 41.90 5.15 11.69
N ASN A 83 41.19 5.74 10.73
CA ASN A 83 41.68 6.06 9.39
C ASN A 83 42.68 5.04 8.82
N TYR A 84 42.21 3.89 8.34
CA TYR A 84 43.00 3.13 7.35
C TYR A 84 42.99 3.92 6.03
N ARG A 85 43.86 4.95 5.99
CA ARG A 85 44.32 5.58 4.76
C ARG A 85 45.15 4.54 4.02
N GLN A 86 44.53 3.84 3.08
CA GLN A 86 45.11 3.40 1.81
C GLN A 86 44.07 2.55 1.06
N SER A 87 43.02 3.20 0.54
CA SER A 87 42.37 2.65 -0.66
C SER A 87 43.27 3.01 -1.85
N VAL A 88 43.22 2.22 -2.93
CA VAL A 88 43.92 2.48 -4.20
C VAL A 88 43.18 3.57 -5.03
N PHE A 89 42.07 4.11 -4.50
CA PHE A 89 41.19 5.10 -5.14
C PHE A 89 41.35 6.59 -4.73
N PRO A 90 42.45 7.10 -4.12
CA PRO A 90 42.49 8.46 -3.59
C PRO A 90 42.56 9.56 -4.67
N LYS A 91 42.38 9.21 -5.95
CA LYS A 91 42.46 10.14 -7.08
C LYS A 91 41.12 10.53 -7.71
N LEU A 92 40.03 9.79 -7.45
CA LEU A 92 38.72 10.13 -8.01
C LEU A 92 37.92 10.97 -6.99
N PRO A 93 37.41 12.15 -7.38
CA PRO A 93 36.46 12.91 -6.57
C PRO A 93 35.26 12.06 -6.16
N VAL A 94 34.77 12.27 -4.93
CA VAL A 94 33.61 11.54 -4.37
C VAL A 94 32.38 11.67 -5.26
N ASP A 95 32.15 12.84 -5.85
CA ASP A 95 31.01 13.09 -6.74
C ASP A 95 31.05 12.20 -8.00
N ILE A 96 32.24 11.95 -8.56
CA ILE A 96 32.39 11.04 -9.70
C ILE A 96 32.13 9.59 -9.27
N LEU A 97 32.53 9.21 -8.05
CA LEU A 97 32.22 7.88 -7.51
C LEU A 97 30.71 7.71 -7.27
N TYR A 98 30.01 8.75 -6.84
CA TYR A 98 28.54 8.75 -6.77
C TYR A 98 27.92 8.46 -8.14
N ASP A 99 28.32 9.22 -9.17
CA ASP A 99 27.79 9.07 -10.52
C ASP A 99 28.06 7.67 -11.09
N ILE A 100 29.29 7.15 -10.90
CA ILE A 100 29.63 5.79 -11.35
C ILE A 100 28.80 4.75 -10.62
N PHE A 101 28.72 4.82 -9.29
CA PHE A 101 28.04 3.81 -8.49
C PHE A 101 26.53 3.84 -8.71
N GLU A 102 25.94 5.00 -8.98
CA GLU A 102 24.52 5.13 -9.28
C GLU A 102 24.12 4.39 -10.59
N LEU A 103 25.05 4.31 -11.54
CA LEU A 103 24.87 3.55 -12.80
C LEU A 103 25.02 2.04 -12.63
N CYS A 104 25.66 1.57 -11.55
CA CYS A 104 25.78 0.15 -11.27
C CYS A 104 24.42 -0.47 -10.93
N ASP A 105 24.25 -1.76 -11.22
CA ASP A 105 23.06 -2.49 -10.79
C ASP A 105 23.07 -2.71 -9.26
N VAL A 106 21.94 -3.17 -8.71
CA VAL A 106 21.79 -3.36 -7.26
C VAL A 106 22.79 -4.39 -6.70
N LYS A 107 23.14 -5.41 -7.49
CA LYS A 107 24.04 -6.47 -7.06
C LYS A 107 25.48 -5.97 -6.97
N ASP A 108 25.91 -5.20 -7.95
CA ASP A 108 27.21 -4.54 -7.95
C ASP A 108 27.29 -3.48 -6.86
N GLN A 109 26.23 -2.69 -6.65
CA GLN A 109 26.15 -1.75 -5.53
C GLN A 109 26.29 -2.45 -4.16
N LEU A 110 25.68 -3.63 -3.98
CA LEU A 110 25.88 -4.45 -2.78
C LEU A 110 27.33 -4.88 -2.63
N ASN A 111 27.98 -5.34 -3.69
CA ASN A 111 29.38 -5.75 -3.65
C ASN A 111 30.32 -4.56 -3.36
N LEU A 112 30.05 -3.40 -3.97
CA LEU A 112 30.77 -2.15 -3.72
C LEU A 112 30.64 -1.71 -2.27
N SER A 113 29.45 -1.82 -1.66
CA SER A 113 29.25 -1.48 -0.24
C SER A 113 30.09 -2.31 0.73
N LYS A 114 30.54 -3.51 0.31
CA LYS A 114 31.38 -4.42 1.10
C LYS A 114 32.87 -4.17 0.91
N THR A 115 33.25 -3.32 -0.04
CA THR A 115 34.66 -3.11 -0.40
C THR A 115 35.39 -2.23 0.60
N CYS A 116 34.83 -1.08 0.97
CA CYS A 116 35.41 -0.18 1.98
C CYS A 116 34.38 0.80 2.54
N LYS A 117 34.70 1.45 3.67
CA LYS A 117 33.82 2.43 4.33
C LYS A 117 33.38 3.57 3.41
N GLN A 118 34.28 4.09 2.59
CA GLN A 118 33.93 5.19 1.67
C GLN A 118 32.86 4.75 0.67
N PHE A 119 32.98 3.54 0.12
CA PHE A 119 32.00 3.02 -0.83
C PHE A 119 30.68 2.70 -0.13
N TYR A 120 30.74 2.15 1.09
CA TYR A 120 29.55 1.95 1.92
C TYR A 120 28.74 3.23 2.10
N GLU A 121 29.38 4.33 2.53
CA GLU A 121 28.68 5.61 2.74
C GLU A 121 28.12 6.17 1.43
N ILE A 122 28.84 6.04 0.31
CA ILE A 122 28.34 6.45 -1.01
C ILE A 122 27.09 5.64 -1.39
N ILE A 123 27.13 4.31 -1.30
CA ILE A 123 26.00 3.43 -1.63
C ILE A 123 24.80 3.72 -0.72
N LYS A 124 25.03 3.86 0.59
CA LYS A 124 24.01 4.22 1.57
C LYS A 124 23.29 5.51 1.20
N GLU A 125 24.04 6.53 0.76
CA GLU A 125 23.49 7.81 0.32
C GLU A 125 22.72 7.73 -1.01
N ILE A 126 23.22 6.96 -1.99
CA ILE A 126 22.50 6.67 -3.23
C ILE A 126 21.16 6.00 -2.88
N TRP A 127 21.18 4.98 -2.02
CA TRP A 127 20.01 4.20 -1.65
C TRP A 127 19.02 4.97 -0.80
N ARG A 128 19.48 5.88 0.05
CA ARG A 128 18.62 6.81 0.77
C ARG A 128 17.77 7.65 -0.19
N LYS A 129 18.36 8.13 -1.29
CA LYS A 129 17.64 8.90 -2.32
C LYS A 129 16.72 7.99 -3.14
N LYS A 130 17.22 6.83 -3.58
CA LYS A 130 16.52 5.90 -4.47
C LYS A 130 15.33 5.20 -3.82
N PHE A 131 15.47 4.74 -2.58
CA PHE A 131 14.53 3.83 -1.92
C PHE A 131 13.67 4.48 -0.84
N THR A 132 13.21 5.71 -1.06
CA THR A 132 12.08 6.24 -0.26
C THR A 132 10.80 5.44 -0.51
N TYR A 133 10.66 4.93 -1.74
CA TYR A 133 9.67 3.95 -2.17
C TYR A 133 10.38 2.64 -2.52
N PHE A 134 9.97 1.53 -1.93
CA PHE A 134 10.61 0.23 -2.10
C PHE A 134 9.61 -0.81 -2.57
N ILE A 135 9.95 -1.59 -3.58
CA ILE A 135 9.12 -2.72 -4.06
C ILE A 135 9.78 -4.00 -3.58
N TYR A 136 9.14 -4.67 -2.63
CA TYR A 136 9.52 -6.00 -2.16
C TYR A 136 8.86 -7.03 -3.07
N ASN A 137 9.60 -7.49 -4.08
CA ASN A 137 9.17 -8.55 -4.99
C ASN A 137 10.24 -9.63 -5.07
N TYR A 138 9.96 -10.79 -4.47
CA TYR A 138 10.91 -11.89 -4.41
C TYR A 138 11.30 -12.42 -5.80
N LEU A 139 10.36 -12.44 -6.76
CA LEU A 139 10.66 -12.84 -8.13
C LEU A 139 11.65 -11.89 -8.79
N ASP A 140 11.44 -10.58 -8.65
CA ASP A 140 12.32 -9.58 -9.24
C ASP A 140 13.72 -9.68 -8.62
N PHE A 141 13.81 -9.90 -7.31
CA PHE A 141 15.10 -10.10 -6.65
C PHE A 141 15.84 -11.33 -7.20
N LYS A 142 15.15 -12.45 -7.37
CA LYS A 142 15.77 -13.71 -7.80
C LYS A 142 16.10 -13.74 -9.28
N TYR A 143 15.14 -13.42 -10.13
CA TYR A 143 15.24 -13.65 -11.57
C TYR A 143 15.76 -12.43 -12.33
N SER A 144 15.33 -11.23 -11.94
CA SER A 144 15.75 -9.99 -12.61
C SER A 144 17.07 -9.46 -12.03
N MET A 145 17.20 -9.40 -10.70
CA MET A 145 18.38 -8.86 -10.01
C MET A 145 19.42 -9.92 -9.63
N LYS A 146 19.10 -11.21 -9.76
CA LYS A 146 20.02 -12.34 -9.47
C LYS A 146 20.61 -12.28 -8.05
N LEU A 147 19.79 -11.93 -7.07
CA LEU A 147 20.12 -11.86 -5.65
C LEU A 147 19.76 -13.17 -4.93
N ASP A 148 20.66 -13.68 -4.09
CA ASP A 148 20.35 -14.75 -3.15
C ASP A 148 19.61 -14.21 -1.90
N ASP A 149 19.16 -15.08 -0.99
CA ASP A 149 18.37 -14.64 0.18
C ASP A 149 19.20 -13.77 1.13
N ARG A 150 20.51 -14.03 1.20
CA ARG A 150 21.45 -13.22 1.99
C ARG A 150 21.54 -11.81 1.41
N ALA A 151 21.70 -11.68 0.10
CA ALA A 151 21.78 -10.39 -0.58
C ALA A 151 20.46 -9.60 -0.48
N ILE A 152 19.30 -10.27 -0.51
CA ILE A 152 17.99 -9.62 -0.27
C ILE A 152 17.93 -9.04 1.15
N LYS A 153 18.38 -9.80 2.15
CA LYS A 153 18.43 -9.34 3.54
C LYS A 153 19.38 -8.15 3.71
N GLU A 154 20.57 -8.22 3.11
CA GLU A 154 21.55 -7.12 3.11
C GLU A 154 20.99 -5.87 2.42
N LEU A 155 20.27 -6.02 1.30
CA LEU A 155 19.55 -4.93 0.64
C LEU A 155 18.57 -4.26 1.61
N CYS A 156 17.69 -5.06 2.23
CA CYS A 156 16.71 -4.56 3.19
C CYS A 156 17.37 -3.86 4.38
N MET A 157 18.48 -4.39 4.88
CA MET A 157 19.25 -3.77 5.98
C MET A 157 19.78 -2.38 5.63
N LEU A 158 20.34 -2.23 4.43
CA LEU A 158 20.98 -0.98 4.02
C LEU A 158 19.97 0.12 3.69
N CYS A 159 18.89 -0.21 2.97
CA CYS A 159 17.92 0.77 2.53
C CYS A 159 16.74 0.93 3.50
N GLY A 160 16.45 -0.07 4.34
CA GLY A 160 15.18 -0.21 5.04
C GLY A 160 14.78 0.99 5.90
N ARG A 161 15.73 1.56 6.65
CA ARG A 161 15.50 2.75 7.49
C ARG A 161 15.05 3.99 6.69
N HIS A 162 15.33 4.03 5.39
CA HIS A 162 14.97 5.15 4.51
C HIS A 162 13.61 4.95 3.83
N VAL A 163 13.07 3.72 3.86
CA VAL A 163 11.80 3.37 3.22
C VAL A 163 10.63 3.97 4.01
N LYS A 164 9.82 4.79 3.34
CA LYS A 164 8.58 5.36 3.90
C LYS A 164 7.34 4.74 3.27
N LYS A 165 7.47 4.21 2.06
CA LYS A 165 6.41 3.57 1.30
C LYS A 165 6.94 2.24 0.76
N LEU A 166 6.24 1.15 1.04
CA LEU A 166 6.63 -0.19 0.60
C LEU A 166 5.49 -0.82 -0.19
N ARG A 167 5.79 -1.38 -1.36
CA ARG A 167 4.89 -2.26 -2.09
C ARG A 167 5.39 -3.69 -1.93
N PHE A 168 4.60 -4.53 -1.29
CA PHE A 168 4.87 -5.97 -1.17
C PHE A 168 4.11 -6.70 -2.27
N SER A 169 4.84 -7.41 -3.14
CA SER A 169 4.25 -8.26 -4.16
C SER A 169 4.21 -9.70 -3.68
N SER A 170 3.00 -10.24 -3.55
CA SER A 170 2.77 -11.66 -3.30
C SER A 170 2.55 -12.45 -4.59
N TYR A 171 2.77 -11.84 -5.76
CA TYR A 171 2.69 -12.56 -7.04
C TYR A 171 3.86 -13.53 -7.19
N PHE A 172 3.60 -14.61 -7.91
CA PHE A 172 4.61 -15.62 -8.24
C PHE A 172 4.37 -16.16 -9.65
N ASN A 173 5.40 -16.75 -10.24
CA ASN A 173 5.34 -17.43 -11.52
C ASN A 173 5.45 -18.95 -11.32
N ILE A 174 5.29 -19.69 -12.42
CA ILE A 174 5.36 -21.15 -12.39
C ILE A 174 6.75 -21.67 -11.99
N ASP A 175 7.81 -20.92 -12.26
CA ASP A 175 9.19 -21.32 -11.96
C ASP A 175 9.44 -21.31 -10.46
N LEU A 176 8.98 -20.27 -9.75
CA LEU A 176 9.04 -20.23 -8.29
C LEU A 176 8.18 -21.33 -7.65
N LEU A 177 7.01 -21.63 -8.22
CA LEU A 177 6.16 -22.73 -7.74
C LEU A 177 6.90 -24.09 -7.85
N LYS A 178 7.55 -24.37 -8.98
CA LYS A 178 8.34 -25.60 -9.20
C LYS A 178 9.52 -25.70 -8.24
N GLU A 179 10.21 -24.58 -7.98
CA GLU A 179 11.33 -24.55 -7.03
C GLU A 179 10.86 -24.94 -5.61
N ILE A 180 9.70 -24.43 -5.18
CA ILE A 180 9.13 -24.72 -3.86
C ILE A 180 8.57 -26.14 -3.78
N GLU A 181 7.89 -26.62 -4.83
CA GLU A 181 7.46 -28.01 -4.92
C GLU A 181 8.62 -28.97 -4.70
N TRP A 182 9.75 -28.71 -5.35
CA TRP A 182 10.95 -29.54 -5.24
C TRP A 182 11.62 -29.47 -3.86
N LYS A 183 11.62 -28.29 -3.22
CA LYS A 183 12.30 -28.07 -1.93
C LYS A 183 11.50 -28.51 -0.70
N MET A 184 10.18 -28.35 -0.70
CA MET A 184 9.37 -28.44 0.53
C MET A 184 8.41 -29.64 0.56
N GLY A 185 8.11 -30.28 -0.59
CA GLY A 185 7.12 -31.36 -0.68
C GLY A 185 5.70 -30.94 -0.26
N GLY A 186 4.68 -31.80 -0.40
CA GLY A 186 3.30 -31.44 0.00
C GLY A 186 2.60 -30.51 -1.00
N ASN A 187 1.70 -29.63 -0.53
CA ASN A 187 0.93 -28.73 -1.42
C ASN A 187 1.80 -27.51 -1.81
N PRO A 188 2.25 -27.40 -3.08
CA PRO A 188 3.17 -26.34 -3.50
C PRO A 188 2.60 -24.93 -3.32
N MET A 189 1.27 -24.79 -3.48
CA MET A 189 0.58 -23.52 -3.36
C MET A 189 0.54 -23.00 -1.92
N GLU A 190 0.35 -23.89 -0.93
CA GLU A 190 0.38 -23.50 0.49
C GLU A 190 1.80 -23.14 0.94
N ASN A 191 2.79 -23.94 0.53
CA ASN A 191 4.19 -23.68 0.84
C ASN A 191 4.66 -22.36 0.25
N LEU A 192 4.26 -22.04 -0.97
CA LEU A 192 4.62 -20.78 -1.64
C LEU A 192 4.07 -19.56 -0.93
N LYS A 193 2.82 -19.62 -0.46
CA LYS A 193 2.22 -18.54 0.34
C LYS A 193 2.99 -18.32 1.62
N TYR A 194 3.25 -19.41 2.35
CA TYR A 194 4.02 -19.36 3.59
C TYR A 194 5.41 -18.79 3.34
N PHE A 195 6.10 -19.27 2.30
CA PHE A 195 7.44 -18.84 1.95
C PHE A 195 7.52 -17.33 1.66
N ILE A 196 6.66 -16.80 0.79
CA ILE A 196 6.70 -15.38 0.42
C ILE A 196 6.40 -14.49 1.65
N ASN A 197 5.38 -14.83 2.45
CA ASN A 197 5.05 -14.05 3.64
C ASN A 197 6.14 -14.15 4.70
N HIS A 198 6.70 -15.34 4.92
CA HIS A 198 7.78 -15.56 5.86
C HIS A 198 9.02 -14.74 5.48
N ASN A 199 9.45 -14.84 4.22
CA ASN A 199 10.60 -14.10 3.71
C ASN A 199 10.41 -12.58 3.84
N PHE A 200 9.22 -12.06 3.53
CA PHE A 200 8.91 -10.65 3.74
C PHE A 200 8.91 -10.28 5.23
N ALA A 201 8.26 -11.09 6.08
CA ALA A 201 8.14 -10.86 7.52
C ALA A 201 9.51 -10.79 8.22
N GLU A 202 10.46 -11.65 7.86
CA GLU A 202 11.81 -11.65 8.43
C GLU A 202 12.58 -10.34 8.21
N ASN A 203 12.25 -9.63 7.12
CA ASN A 203 12.89 -8.38 6.73
C ASN A 203 12.17 -7.14 7.26
N LEU A 204 10.97 -7.27 7.84
CA LEU A 204 10.18 -6.13 8.34
C LEU A 204 10.86 -5.31 9.43
N LYS A 205 11.74 -5.94 10.22
CA LYS A 205 12.54 -5.27 11.25
C LYS A 205 13.45 -4.16 10.70
N HIS A 206 13.72 -4.15 9.40
CA HIS A 206 14.56 -3.14 8.77
C HIS A 206 13.76 -1.91 8.29
N PHE A 207 12.42 -1.98 8.21
CA PHE A 207 11.56 -0.92 7.69
C PHE A 207 10.88 -0.09 8.79
N GLU A 208 11.61 0.31 9.84
CA GLU A 208 11.06 1.00 11.01
C GLU A 208 10.30 2.31 10.71
N ASN A 209 10.70 3.01 9.63
CA ASN A 209 10.14 4.29 9.21
C ASN A 209 8.97 4.16 8.21
N LEU A 210 8.49 2.93 7.98
CA LEU A 210 7.40 2.65 7.06
C LEU A 210 6.11 3.36 7.49
N LYS A 211 5.49 4.08 6.54
CA LYS A 211 4.22 4.80 6.74
C LYS A 211 3.07 4.24 5.92
N LEU A 212 3.38 3.64 4.78
CA LEU A 212 2.39 3.09 3.85
C LEU A 212 2.88 1.75 3.32
N LEU A 213 2.04 0.74 3.50
CA LEU A 213 2.18 -0.57 2.89
C LEU A 213 1.11 -0.74 1.81
N GLN A 214 1.55 -0.98 0.58
CA GLN A 214 0.71 -1.46 -0.50
C GLN A 214 0.97 -2.95 -0.70
N VAL A 215 -0.08 -3.74 -0.84
CA VAL A 215 0.03 -5.16 -1.14
C VAL A 215 -0.52 -5.41 -2.53
N GLN A 216 0.34 -5.95 -3.36
CA GLN A 216 0.04 -6.42 -4.69
C GLN A 216 -0.07 -7.95 -4.64
N GLY A 217 -1.13 -8.52 -5.19
CA GLY A 217 -1.48 -9.93 -5.11
C GLY A 217 -2.45 -10.27 -3.97
N LYS A 218 -2.66 -11.58 -3.77
CA LYS A 218 -3.79 -12.11 -2.98
C LYS A 218 -3.40 -12.72 -1.62
N PHE A 219 -2.12 -12.73 -1.26
CA PHE A 219 -1.62 -13.61 -0.19
C PHE A 219 -1.09 -12.93 1.07
N LEU A 220 -1.50 -11.70 1.40
CA LEU A 220 -1.12 -11.11 2.69
C LEU A 220 -1.71 -11.91 3.86
N GLN A 221 -0.87 -12.31 4.81
CA GLN A 221 -1.23 -13.07 6.01
C GLN A 221 -1.18 -12.24 7.30
N ASP A 222 -1.91 -12.68 8.31
CA ASP A 222 -1.94 -12.06 9.64
C ASP A 222 -0.58 -12.09 10.35
N GLU A 223 0.25 -13.10 10.11
CA GLU A 223 1.63 -13.18 10.63
C GLU A 223 2.47 -11.98 10.18
N VAL A 224 2.29 -11.52 8.94
CA VAL A 224 2.95 -10.31 8.44
C VAL A 224 2.46 -9.09 9.20
N ILE A 225 1.15 -8.98 9.46
CA ILE A 225 0.58 -7.88 10.26
C ILE A 225 1.14 -7.88 11.69
N LYS A 226 1.34 -9.06 12.28
CA LYS A 226 1.95 -9.22 13.60
C LYS A 226 3.41 -8.75 13.63
N GLU A 227 4.20 -9.01 12.59
CA GLU A 227 5.56 -8.49 12.51
C GLU A 227 5.59 -6.98 12.20
N LEU A 228 4.68 -6.49 11.36
CA LEU A 228 4.50 -5.04 11.14
C LEU A 228 4.18 -4.32 12.45
N SER A 229 3.32 -4.90 13.30
CA SER A 229 2.95 -4.28 14.57
C SER A 229 4.13 -4.20 15.54
N LYS A 230 5.09 -5.11 15.46
CA LYS A 230 6.32 -5.08 16.28
C LYS A 230 7.29 -4.01 15.80
N PHE A 231 7.55 -3.94 14.50
CA PHE A 231 8.70 -3.16 13.99
C PHE A 231 8.32 -1.84 13.29
N CYS A 232 7.16 -1.78 12.64
CA CYS A 232 6.75 -0.64 11.80
C CYS A 232 5.81 0.30 12.55
N LYS A 233 6.28 0.88 13.66
CA LYS A 233 5.43 1.70 14.56
C LYS A 233 4.87 2.97 13.91
N HIS A 234 5.46 3.42 12.80
CA HIS A 234 5.00 4.58 12.05
C HIS A 234 3.98 4.27 10.95
N LEU A 235 3.57 2.99 10.79
CA LEU A 235 2.65 2.57 9.75
C LEU A 235 1.27 3.20 9.95
N ARG A 236 0.81 3.95 8.95
CA ARG A 236 -0.49 4.63 8.95
C ARG A 236 -1.46 4.09 7.93
N THR A 237 -0.97 3.44 6.88
CA THR A 237 -1.79 3.01 5.74
C THR A 237 -1.46 1.59 5.34
N ILE A 238 -2.49 0.75 5.24
CA ILE A 238 -2.44 -0.55 4.58
C ILE A 238 -3.45 -0.52 3.43
N GLU A 239 -2.99 -0.86 2.23
CA GLU A 239 -3.80 -0.85 1.01
C GLU A 239 -3.57 -2.13 0.22
N LEU A 240 -4.64 -2.93 0.04
CA LEU A 240 -4.65 -4.04 -0.90
C LEU A 240 -4.97 -3.49 -2.30
N LEU A 241 -4.04 -3.67 -3.23
CA LEU A 241 -4.15 -3.19 -4.61
C LEU A 241 -5.01 -4.13 -5.45
N ASP A 242 -4.98 -5.43 -5.17
CA ASP A 242 -5.76 -6.45 -5.87
C ASP A 242 -6.87 -7.02 -4.97
N GLY A 243 -7.93 -7.54 -5.59
CA GLY A 243 -9.06 -8.16 -4.88
C GLY A 243 -8.86 -9.66 -4.59
N ASP A 244 -9.88 -10.28 -3.98
CA ASP A 244 -9.92 -11.71 -3.63
C ASP A 244 -8.80 -12.17 -2.69
N SER A 245 -8.42 -11.32 -1.72
CA SER A 245 -7.54 -11.74 -0.63
C SER A 245 -8.31 -12.64 0.34
N ARG A 246 -7.78 -13.84 0.60
CA ARG A 246 -8.42 -14.84 1.48
C ARG A 246 -7.62 -15.14 2.74
N TRP A 247 -6.47 -14.51 2.93
CA TRP A 247 -5.50 -14.94 3.94
C TRP A 247 -5.34 -13.97 5.09
N LEU A 248 -5.93 -12.79 4.97
CA LEU A 248 -6.01 -11.81 6.03
C LEU A 248 -7.36 -11.95 6.73
N THR A 249 -7.34 -12.34 8.02
CA THR A 249 -8.51 -12.36 8.91
C THR A 249 -8.65 -11.06 9.70
N GLY A 250 -7.56 -10.31 9.84
CA GLY A 250 -7.49 -9.04 10.55
C GLY A 250 -7.14 -9.17 12.03
N GLN A 251 -6.81 -10.36 12.50
CA GLN A 251 -6.56 -10.70 13.92
C GLN A 251 -5.61 -9.74 14.63
N TYR A 252 -4.58 -9.24 13.93
CA TYR A 252 -3.55 -8.36 14.51
C TYR A 252 -3.65 -6.90 14.09
N LEU A 253 -4.66 -6.50 13.30
CA LEU A 253 -4.78 -5.11 12.81
C LEU A 253 -4.86 -4.09 13.95
N TRP A 254 -5.53 -4.44 15.06
CA TRP A 254 -5.68 -3.59 16.24
C TRP A 254 -4.34 -3.25 16.92
N GLN A 255 -3.29 -4.03 16.69
CA GLN A 255 -1.95 -3.79 17.26
C GLN A 255 -1.20 -2.69 16.51
N LEU A 256 -1.69 -2.28 15.34
CA LEU A 256 -1.17 -1.14 14.58
C LEU A 256 -1.80 0.15 15.10
N GLU A 257 -1.39 0.59 16.29
CA GLU A 257 -2.00 1.70 17.02
C GLU A 257 -2.06 3.02 16.22
N ASN A 258 -1.11 3.23 15.30
CA ASN A 258 -1.04 4.41 14.44
C ASN A 258 -1.75 4.25 13.09
N LEU A 259 -2.44 3.14 12.86
CA LEU A 259 -3.18 2.88 11.61
C LEU A 259 -4.34 3.88 11.47
N GLU A 260 -4.32 4.63 10.37
CA GLU A 260 -5.33 5.63 10.04
C GLU A 260 -6.14 5.24 8.79
N ASN A 261 -5.52 4.54 7.84
CA ASN A 261 -6.13 4.20 6.57
C ASN A 261 -6.06 2.70 6.35
N LEU A 262 -7.22 2.03 6.38
CA LEU A 262 -7.33 0.60 6.13
C LEU A 262 -8.15 0.39 4.86
N LYS A 263 -7.49 -0.04 3.79
CA LYS A 263 -8.12 -0.32 2.50
C LYS A 263 -7.93 -1.79 2.14
N ILE A 264 -8.90 -2.62 2.51
CA ILE A 264 -8.89 -4.08 2.40
C ILE A 264 -10.03 -4.56 1.51
N LYS A 265 -10.06 -4.07 0.27
CA LYS A 265 -11.10 -4.43 -0.71
C LYS A 265 -11.09 -5.93 -1.01
N SER A 266 -12.27 -6.48 -1.24
CA SER A 266 -12.57 -7.88 -1.57
C SER A 266 -11.80 -8.87 -0.69
N CYS A 267 -11.65 -8.56 0.59
CA CYS A 267 -10.95 -9.40 1.55
C CYS A 267 -11.94 -10.37 2.20
N ARG A 268 -12.02 -11.59 1.66
CA ARG A 268 -13.11 -12.53 1.95
C ARG A 268 -13.16 -13.01 3.39
N ASN A 269 -12.00 -13.16 4.01
CA ASN A 269 -11.88 -13.78 5.33
C ASN A 269 -11.68 -12.77 6.47
N VAL A 270 -11.75 -11.46 6.20
CA VAL A 270 -11.69 -10.47 7.29
C VAL A 270 -12.92 -10.60 8.16
N GLU A 271 -12.70 -10.91 9.42
CA GLU A 271 -13.76 -11.15 10.37
C GLU A 271 -14.26 -9.84 11.00
N MET A 272 -15.56 -9.77 11.23
CA MET A 272 -16.19 -8.58 11.81
C MET A 272 -15.66 -8.26 13.21
N ASP A 273 -15.43 -9.26 14.05
CA ASP A 273 -14.98 -9.03 15.43
C ASP A 273 -13.56 -8.46 15.49
N ASN A 274 -12.69 -8.89 14.56
CA ASN A 274 -11.35 -8.33 14.39
C ASN A 274 -11.40 -6.87 13.90
N LEU A 275 -12.29 -6.56 12.95
CA LEU A 275 -12.46 -5.18 12.48
C LEU A 275 -13.06 -4.27 13.57
N LEU A 276 -14.01 -4.77 14.36
CA LEU A 276 -14.55 -4.08 15.52
C LEU A 276 -13.45 -3.79 16.53
N LEU A 277 -12.61 -4.78 16.85
CA LEU A 277 -11.47 -4.59 17.74
C LEU A 277 -10.51 -3.54 17.18
N CYS A 278 -10.15 -3.64 15.90
CA CYS A 278 -9.33 -2.64 15.20
C CYS A 278 -9.92 -1.22 15.34
N SER A 279 -11.22 -1.05 15.11
CA SER A 279 -11.88 0.26 15.21
C SER A 279 -11.85 0.89 16.62
N LYS A 280 -11.72 0.07 17.67
CA LYS A 280 -11.63 0.56 19.07
C LYS A 280 -10.23 1.05 19.42
N HIS A 281 -9.21 0.46 18.81
CA HIS A 281 -7.79 0.75 19.11
C HIS A 281 -7.16 1.73 18.12
N CYS A 282 -7.62 1.72 16.85
CA CYS A 282 -7.07 2.52 15.78
C CYS A 282 -7.98 3.71 15.45
N ARG A 283 -7.40 4.90 15.27
CA ARG A 283 -8.15 6.11 14.88
C ARG A 283 -8.32 6.20 13.37
N LEU A 284 -9.14 5.31 12.82
CA LEU A 284 -9.35 5.22 11.38
C LEU A 284 -9.96 6.51 10.80
N LYS A 285 -9.30 7.05 9.79
CA LYS A 285 -9.72 8.18 8.94
C LYS A 285 -10.25 7.71 7.59
N GLN A 286 -9.73 6.58 7.08
CA GLN A 286 -10.22 5.97 5.85
C GLN A 286 -10.46 4.48 6.06
N LEU A 287 -11.63 4.00 5.63
CA LEU A 287 -11.99 2.60 5.66
C LEU A 287 -12.55 2.21 4.28
N ASN A 288 -11.91 1.25 3.63
CA ASN A 288 -12.41 0.61 2.42
C ASN A 288 -12.55 -0.89 2.68
N ILE A 289 -13.80 -1.35 2.75
CA ILE A 289 -14.21 -2.73 3.07
C ILE A 289 -15.20 -3.26 2.02
N VAL A 290 -15.02 -2.81 0.78
CA VAL A 290 -15.86 -3.21 -0.33
C VAL A 290 -15.69 -4.69 -0.60
N GLU A 291 -16.79 -5.41 -0.86
CA GLU A 291 -16.84 -6.84 -1.14
C GLU A 291 -16.19 -7.75 -0.07
N CYS A 292 -16.17 -7.30 1.19
CA CYS A 292 -15.81 -8.14 2.33
C CYS A 292 -17.05 -8.93 2.79
N ASP A 293 -17.20 -10.16 2.30
CA ASP A 293 -18.42 -10.96 2.48
C ASP A 293 -18.80 -11.23 3.94
N LEU A 294 -17.82 -11.43 4.81
CA LEU A 294 -18.05 -11.67 6.25
C LEU A 294 -18.44 -10.41 7.04
N LEU A 295 -18.40 -9.23 6.40
CA LEU A 295 -18.76 -7.96 7.04
C LEU A 295 -20.23 -7.57 6.87
N LYS A 296 -21.07 -8.45 6.32
CA LYS A 296 -22.49 -8.17 6.02
C LYS A 296 -23.44 -8.26 7.23
N ASN A 297 -22.94 -8.37 8.45
CA ASN A 297 -23.75 -8.42 9.68
C ASN A 297 -24.15 -7.01 10.15
N ILE A 298 -25.43 -6.65 9.97
CA ILE A 298 -25.92 -5.28 10.22
C ILE A 298 -25.81 -4.82 11.68
N PRO A 299 -26.26 -5.58 12.70
CA PRO A 299 -26.06 -5.18 14.08
C PRO A 299 -24.61 -4.85 14.42
N LYS A 300 -23.67 -5.71 14.01
CA LYS A 300 -22.23 -5.48 14.24
C LYS A 300 -21.68 -4.30 13.44
N MET A 301 -22.16 -4.07 12.22
CA MET A 301 -21.79 -2.88 11.44
C MET A 301 -22.28 -1.58 12.10
N ILE A 302 -23.46 -1.59 12.71
CA ILE A 302 -23.94 -0.45 13.50
C ILE A 302 -23.01 -0.24 14.71
N ASP A 303 -22.61 -1.30 15.41
CA ASP A 303 -21.65 -1.19 16.51
C ASP A 303 -20.29 -0.65 16.02
N LEU A 304 -19.84 -1.04 14.82
CA LEU A 304 -18.63 -0.53 14.19
C LEU A 304 -18.70 0.99 14.00
N THR A 305 -19.82 1.51 13.48
CA THR A 305 -19.98 2.97 13.26
C THR A 305 -19.80 3.78 14.54
N ARG A 306 -20.07 3.22 15.72
CA ARG A 306 -19.90 3.94 17.00
C ARG A 306 -18.43 4.23 17.34
N ASN A 307 -17.50 3.45 16.79
CA ASN A 307 -16.06 3.62 17.02
C ASN A 307 -15.38 4.47 15.94
N LEU A 308 -16.03 4.69 14.79
CA LEU A 308 -15.47 5.38 13.62
C LEU A 308 -15.59 6.92 13.68
N LEU A 309 -15.35 7.50 14.85
CA LEU A 309 -15.59 8.93 15.12
C LEU A 309 -14.67 9.88 14.32
N HIS A 310 -13.52 9.40 13.86
CA HIS A 310 -12.54 10.16 13.07
C HIS A 310 -12.60 9.86 11.57
N LEU A 311 -13.57 9.05 11.15
CA LEU A 311 -13.64 8.57 9.78
C LEU A 311 -14.09 9.70 8.85
N LYS A 312 -13.25 9.97 7.85
CA LYS A 312 -13.48 10.96 6.79
C LYS A 312 -13.93 10.32 5.48
N CYS A 313 -13.45 9.12 5.18
CA CYS A 313 -13.79 8.39 3.98
C CYS A 313 -14.25 6.98 4.33
N LEU A 314 -15.45 6.62 3.87
CA LEU A 314 -15.98 5.26 3.97
C LEU A 314 -16.30 4.74 2.57
N LYS A 315 -15.74 3.58 2.24
CA LYS A 315 -16.06 2.81 1.04
C LYS A 315 -16.57 1.44 1.46
N LEU A 316 -17.78 1.10 1.05
CA LEU A 316 -18.40 -0.18 1.40
C LEU A 316 -19.33 -0.66 0.29
N THR A 317 -19.72 -1.92 0.38
CA THR A 317 -20.73 -2.47 -0.51
C THR A 317 -22.14 -1.99 -0.12
N ALA A 318 -22.99 -1.74 -1.12
CA ALA A 318 -24.44 -1.60 -0.96
C ALA A 318 -25.10 -2.98 -0.78
N PHE A 319 -24.99 -3.56 0.43
CA PHE A 319 -25.48 -4.91 0.72
C PHE A 319 -26.77 -4.96 1.55
N THR A 320 -27.36 -3.80 1.88
CA THR A 320 -28.51 -3.73 2.81
C THR A 320 -29.42 -2.55 2.53
N SER A 321 -30.74 -2.76 2.65
CA SER A 321 -31.74 -1.69 2.62
C SER A 321 -32.14 -1.20 4.02
N GLU A 322 -31.43 -1.60 5.08
CA GLU A 322 -31.78 -1.24 6.45
C GLU A 322 -31.52 0.25 6.76
N SER A 323 -32.60 1.02 6.91
CA SER A 323 -32.54 2.47 7.18
C SER A 323 -31.80 2.82 8.48
N LYS A 324 -31.82 1.96 9.51
CA LYS A 324 -31.09 2.20 10.77
C LYS A 324 -29.59 2.26 10.56
N PHE A 325 -29.04 1.38 9.72
CA PHE A 325 -27.61 1.35 9.42
C PHE A 325 -27.20 2.54 8.55
N LEU A 326 -27.98 2.87 7.53
CA LEU A 326 -27.73 4.04 6.67
C LEU A 326 -27.72 5.34 7.49
N LYS A 327 -28.67 5.49 8.42
CA LYS A 327 -28.68 6.61 9.38
C LYS A 327 -27.44 6.63 10.26
N ALA A 328 -26.99 5.48 10.75
CA ALA A 328 -25.79 5.38 11.58
C ALA A 328 -24.53 5.84 10.82
N ILE A 329 -24.36 5.44 9.56
CA ILE A 329 -23.26 5.91 8.70
C ILE A 329 -23.34 7.42 8.48
N LEU A 330 -24.52 7.94 8.10
CA LEU A 330 -24.70 9.37 7.81
C LEU A 330 -24.46 10.26 9.04
N ASN A 331 -24.66 9.71 10.24
CA ASN A 331 -24.40 10.40 11.51
C ASN A 331 -22.92 10.38 11.93
N LEU A 332 -22.02 9.78 11.14
CA LEU A 332 -20.58 9.86 11.40
C LEU A 332 -20.11 11.33 11.33
N PRO A 333 -19.51 11.86 12.41
CA PRO A 333 -19.35 13.29 12.59
C PRO A 333 -18.38 13.92 11.59
N GLN A 334 -17.30 13.22 11.25
CA GLN A 334 -16.24 13.70 10.35
C GLN A 334 -16.34 13.14 8.92
N LEU A 335 -17.41 12.40 8.60
CA LEU A 335 -17.55 11.77 7.29
C LEU A 335 -17.77 12.82 6.21
N ASP A 336 -16.82 12.89 5.28
CA ASP A 336 -16.79 13.80 4.14
C ASP A 336 -17.06 13.04 2.82
N ILE A 337 -16.54 11.81 2.70
CA ILE A 337 -16.67 10.97 1.50
C ILE A 337 -17.34 9.65 1.89
N LEU A 338 -18.46 9.34 1.23
CA LEU A 338 -19.16 8.07 1.36
C LEU A 338 -19.36 7.48 -0.04
N GLN A 339 -18.78 6.30 -0.28
CA GLN A 339 -18.90 5.60 -1.55
C GLN A 339 -19.50 4.21 -1.33
N PHE A 340 -20.54 3.91 -2.09
CA PHE A 340 -21.16 2.59 -2.13
C PHE A 340 -20.79 1.87 -3.41
N TYR A 341 -20.66 0.55 -3.31
CA TYR A 341 -20.40 -0.35 -4.44
C TYR A 341 -21.49 -1.40 -4.52
N TRP A 342 -22.15 -1.50 -5.67
CA TRP A 342 -23.27 -2.41 -5.86
C TRP A 342 -22.80 -3.83 -6.14
N ILE A 343 -23.36 -4.81 -5.43
CA ILE A 343 -23.26 -6.20 -5.84
C ILE A 343 -24.51 -6.53 -6.65
N ASN A 344 -24.28 -7.06 -7.85
CA ASN A 344 -25.33 -7.69 -8.63
C ASN A 344 -26.06 -8.76 -7.83
N PHE A 345 -27.31 -9.08 -8.17
CA PHE A 345 -28.15 -10.16 -7.59
C PHE A 345 -29.17 -9.80 -6.50
N MET A 346 -29.30 -8.55 -6.05
CA MET A 346 -30.38 -8.23 -5.12
C MET A 346 -31.15 -6.97 -5.52
N PRO A 347 -32.48 -7.04 -5.72
CA PRO A 347 -33.34 -5.85 -5.81
C PRO A 347 -33.47 -5.25 -4.40
N LEU A 348 -32.36 -4.71 -3.89
CA LEU A 348 -32.36 -3.92 -2.67
C LEU A 348 -32.91 -2.55 -3.04
N LYS A 349 -33.88 -2.05 -2.28
CA LYS A 349 -34.30 -0.65 -2.33
C LYS A 349 -33.23 0.25 -1.68
N PHE A 350 -31.95 0.03 -2.02
CA PHE A 350 -30.81 0.63 -1.36
C PHE A 350 -30.82 2.15 -1.57
N GLU A 351 -30.88 2.58 -2.83
CA GLU A 351 -30.86 3.98 -3.25
C GLU A 351 -32.05 4.74 -2.66
N GLU A 352 -33.26 4.18 -2.79
CA GLU A 352 -34.48 4.77 -2.22
C GLU A 352 -34.30 5.04 -0.71
N ASN A 353 -33.81 4.07 0.05
CA ASN A 353 -33.61 4.20 1.50
C ASN A 353 -32.41 5.08 1.86
N TYR A 354 -31.34 5.09 1.06
CA TYR A 354 -30.18 5.93 1.26
C TYR A 354 -30.53 7.40 1.10
N PHE A 355 -31.18 7.77 0.00
CA PHE A 355 -31.60 9.14 -0.24
C PHE A 355 -32.68 9.59 0.77
N ALA A 356 -33.61 8.71 1.15
CA ALA A 356 -34.56 9.02 2.22
C ALA A 356 -33.86 9.24 3.59
N ALA A 357 -32.83 8.45 3.91
CA ALA A 357 -32.05 8.63 5.13
C ALA A 357 -31.21 9.92 5.11
N LEU A 358 -30.69 10.29 3.94
CA LEU A 358 -29.94 11.53 3.72
C LEU A 358 -30.85 12.77 3.81
N GLU A 359 -32.03 12.72 3.20
CA GLU A 359 -33.06 13.75 3.31
C GLU A 359 -33.47 13.98 4.77
N ALA A 360 -33.63 12.89 5.54
CA ALA A 360 -33.91 12.94 6.98
C ALA A 360 -32.73 13.46 7.84
N ASN A 361 -31.58 13.78 7.24
CA ASN A 361 -30.42 14.39 7.91
C ASN A 361 -30.12 15.79 7.30
N PRO A 362 -30.80 16.85 7.79
CA PRO A 362 -30.72 18.18 7.17
C PRO A 362 -29.30 18.75 7.12
N GLN A 363 -28.47 18.46 8.13
CA GLN A 363 -27.09 18.97 8.21
C GLN A 363 -26.21 18.40 7.09
N LYS A 364 -26.30 17.09 6.83
CA LYS A 364 -25.53 16.45 5.75
C LYS A 364 -26.14 16.75 4.38
N CYS A 365 -27.47 16.78 4.27
CA CYS A 365 -28.18 17.13 3.05
C CYS A 365 -27.75 18.51 2.50
N VAL A 366 -27.67 19.54 3.35
CA VAL A 366 -27.24 20.89 2.94
C VAL A 366 -25.74 20.97 2.60
N ARG A 367 -24.92 20.00 3.05
CA ARG A 367 -23.48 19.94 2.75
C ARG A 367 -23.16 19.09 1.51
N LEU A 368 -24.11 18.36 0.96
CA LEU A 368 -23.88 17.52 -0.21
C LEU A 368 -23.72 18.40 -1.47
N THR A 369 -22.50 18.46 -2.00
CA THR A 369 -22.17 19.27 -3.19
C THR A 369 -21.95 18.45 -4.45
N GLU A 370 -21.65 17.15 -4.31
CA GLU A 370 -21.30 16.26 -5.42
C GLU A 370 -21.87 14.85 -5.18
N ILE A 371 -22.48 14.28 -6.22
CA ILE A 371 -22.85 12.86 -6.28
C ILE A 371 -22.08 12.22 -7.43
N THR A 372 -21.34 11.15 -7.14
CA THR A 372 -20.64 10.35 -8.15
C THR A 372 -21.26 8.97 -8.22
N PHE A 373 -21.74 8.60 -9.39
CA PHE A 373 -22.05 7.23 -9.74
C PHE A 373 -20.84 6.65 -10.48
N GLU A 374 -20.35 5.50 -10.05
CA GLU A 374 -19.17 4.87 -10.63
C GLU A 374 -19.45 3.40 -10.86
N ASN A 375 -19.21 2.92 -12.07
CA ASN A 375 -19.17 1.50 -12.35
C ASN A 375 -17.75 0.99 -12.01
N ASP A 376 -17.65 0.31 -10.88
CA ASP A 376 -16.42 -0.31 -10.41
C ASP A 376 -16.76 -1.77 -10.10
N ARG A 377 -16.53 -2.66 -11.06
CA ARG A 377 -16.48 -4.09 -10.75
C ARG A 377 -15.02 -4.44 -10.49
N PHE A 378 -14.77 -4.98 -9.31
CA PHE A 378 -13.44 -5.31 -8.79
C PHE A 378 -12.83 -6.60 -9.36
N TYR A 379 -13.51 -7.25 -10.29
CA TYR A 379 -13.10 -8.54 -10.86
C TYR A 379 -12.23 -8.38 -12.11
N ILE A 380 -11.36 -7.37 -12.13
CA ILE A 380 -10.24 -7.34 -13.07
C ILE A 380 -9.12 -8.12 -12.39
N GLU A 381 -9.03 -9.41 -12.71
CA GLU A 381 -7.92 -10.22 -12.20
C GLU A 381 -6.60 -9.59 -12.63
N ASP A 382 -5.72 -9.41 -11.64
CA ASP A 382 -4.38 -8.89 -11.81
C ASP A 382 -4.35 -7.50 -12.50
N GLU A 383 -5.33 -6.64 -12.18
CA GLU A 383 -5.43 -5.26 -12.68
C GLU A 383 -4.10 -4.51 -12.56
N SER A 384 -3.43 -4.68 -11.42
CA SER A 384 -2.14 -4.05 -11.11
C SER A 384 -0.96 -4.57 -11.92
N MET A 385 -1.11 -5.72 -12.59
CA MET A 385 -0.06 -6.38 -13.38
C MET A 385 -0.16 -6.09 -14.88
N GLN A 386 -1.32 -5.61 -15.34
CA GLN A 386 -1.56 -5.34 -16.75
C GLN A 386 -1.06 -3.94 -17.13
N GLN A 387 -0.42 -3.85 -18.30
CA GLN A 387 -0.11 -2.55 -18.91
C GLN A 387 -1.34 -2.05 -19.65
N TRP A 388 -1.94 -0.98 -19.16
CA TRP A 388 -3.13 -0.40 -19.76
C TRP A 388 -2.78 0.84 -20.57
N THR A 389 -3.27 0.89 -21.81
CA THR A 389 -3.44 2.21 -22.45
C THR A 389 -4.65 2.91 -21.82
N PRO A 390 -4.67 4.24 -21.77
CA PRO A 390 -5.82 5.01 -21.31
C PRO A 390 -7.15 4.57 -21.93
N HIS A 391 -7.13 4.36 -23.24
CA HIS A 391 -8.30 3.98 -24.01
C HIS A 391 -8.73 2.54 -23.71
N SER A 392 -7.79 1.59 -23.67
CA SER A 392 -8.11 0.19 -23.33
C SER A 392 -8.58 0.05 -21.88
N TYR A 393 -8.06 0.86 -20.95
CA TYR A 393 -8.53 0.88 -19.56
C TYR A 393 -9.97 1.39 -19.48
N ALA A 394 -10.28 2.52 -20.11
CA ALA A 394 -11.62 3.10 -20.10
C ALA A 394 -12.65 2.16 -20.76
N ILE A 395 -12.32 1.58 -21.92
CA ILE A 395 -13.16 0.57 -22.58
C ILE A 395 -13.34 -0.64 -21.67
N MET A 396 -12.28 -1.16 -21.08
CA MET A 396 -12.37 -2.28 -20.16
C MET A 396 -13.29 -1.93 -18.99
N ARG A 397 -13.10 -0.79 -18.33
CA ARG A 397 -13.91 -0.35 -17.18
C ARG A 397 -15.39 -0.17 -17.53
N GLU A 398 -15.69 0.38 -18.70
CA GLU A 398 -17.08 0.46 -19.19
C GLU A 398 -17.64 -0.91 -19.55
N ASN A 399 -16.86 -1.78 -20.22
CA ASN A 399 -17.27 -3.12 -20.63
C ASN A 399 -17.43 -4.07 -19.45
N VAL A 400 -16.71 -3.83 -18.36
CA VAL A 400 -16.92 -4.44 -17.06
C VAL A 400 -18.17 -3.80 -16.46
N CYS A 401 -19.29 -3.98 -17.16
CA CYS A 401 -20.62 -3.67 -16.70
C CYS A 401 -21.01 -4.59 -15.55
N ILE A 402 -22.13 -4.24 -14.94
CA ILE A 402 -23.02 -5.06 -14.14
C ILE A 402 -23.36 -6.37 -14.90
N ASN A 403 -22.40 -7.29 -14.96
CA ASN A 403 -22.50 -8.60 -15.62
C ASN A 403 -22.95 -8.58 -17.10
N GLY A 404 -22.53 -7.58 -17.87
CA GLY A 404 -22.92 -7.42 -19.27
C GLY A 404 -24.32 -6.80 -19.48
N GLN A 405 -24.98 -6.35 -18.42
CA GLN A 405 -26.20 -5.55 -18.51
C GLN A 405 -25.89 -4.06 -18.47
N GLU A 406 -26.62 -3.27 -19.25
CA GLU A 406 -26.58 -1.81 -19.19
C GLU A 406 -27.06 -1.34 -17.82
N TRP A 407 -26.19 -0.66 -17.06
CA TRP A 407 -26.57 -0.01 -15.82
C TRP A 407 -27.31 1.28 -16.13
N GLN A 408 -28.58 1.17 -16.54
CA GLN A 408 -29.45 2.29 -16.87
C GLN A 408 -30.71 2.26 -16.01
N TRP A 409 -31.09 3.41 -15.47
CA TRP A 409 -32.30 3.51 -14.65
C TRP A 409 -33.58 3.55 -15.48
N SER A 410 -34.59 2.80 -15.03
CA SER A 410 -35.95 2.91 -15.57
C SER A 410 -36.52 4.30 -15.27
N ASP A 411 -37.50 4.73 -16.07
CA ASP A 411 -38.15 6.02 -15.86
C ASP A 411 -38.83 6.11 -14.49
N GLU A 412 -39.43 5.04 -13.98
CA GLU A 412 -40.04 5.03 -12.65
C GLU A 412 -39.00 5.39 -11.56
N MET A 413 -37.82 4.77 -11.65
CA MET A 413 -36.78 4.96 -10.66
C MET A 413 -36.12 6.34 -10.81
N PHE A 414 -35.90 6.78 -12.04
CA PHE A 414 -35.46 8.15 -12.32
C PHE A 414 -36.42 9.19 -11.74
N GLN A 415 -37.75 9.01 -11.88
CA GLN A 415 -38.73 9.94 -11.29
C GLN A 415 -38.65 9.98 -9.76
N LYS A 416 -38.50 8.84 -9.09
CA LYS A 416 -38.32 8.78 -7.63
C LYS A 416 -37.06 9.52 -7.19
N PHE A 417 -35.94 9.31 -7.88
CA PHE A 417 -34.71 10.04 -7.65
C PHE A 417 -34.90 11.55 -7.84
N CYS A 418 -35.60 11.97 -8.90
CA CYS A 418 -35.87 13.38 -9.18
C CYS A 418 -36.68 14.07 -8.08
N LEU A 419 -37.68 13.39 -7.50
CA LEU A 419 -38.44 13.92 -6.36
C LEU A 419 -37.54 14.17 -5.14
N GLN A 420 -36.62 13.25 -4.85
CA GLN A 420 -35.63 13.43 -3.78
C GLN A 420 -34.60 14.52 -4.14
N LEU A 421 -34.24 14.62 -5.42
CA LEU A 421 -33.21 15.53 -5.91
C LEU A 421 -33.52 17.00 -5.62
N GLN A 422 -34.82 17.36 -5.60
CA GLN A 422 -35.31 18.71 -5.31
C GLN A 422 -34.92 19.22 -3.90
N GLN A 423 -34.65 18.31 -2.97
CA GLN A 423 -34.28 18.66 -1.59
C GLN A 423 -32.80 19.07 -1.46
N PHE A 424 -31.93 18.66 -2.40
CA PHE A 424 -30.49 18.92 -2.34
C PHE A 424 -30.14 20.26 -3.00
N LYS A 425 -30.35 21.35 -2.26
CA LYS A 425 -30.15 22.73 -2.75
C LYS A 425 -28.69 23.14 -2.97
N SER A 426 -27.75 22.39 -2.37
CA SER A 426 -26.31 22.65 -2.48
C SER A 426 -25.62 21.73 -3.48
N LEU A 427 -26.37 20.87 -4.17
CA LEU A 427 -25.81 19.89 -5.10
C LEU A 427 -25.43 20.58 -6.41
N HIS A 428 -24.13 20.80 -6.59
CA HIS A 428 -23.61 21.51 -7.77
C HIS A 428 -23.20 20.57 -8.89
N LYS A 429 -22.88 19.32 -8.57
CA LYS A 429 -22.21 18.42 -9.50
C LYS A 429 -22.73 16.99 -9.44
N ILE A 430 -22.98 16.42 -10.61
CA ILE A 430 -23.21 14.98 -10.78
C ILE A 430 -22.14 14.41 -11.70
N GLN A 431 -21.49 13.34 -11.26
CA GLN A 431 -20.51 12.60 -12.05
C GLN A 431 -20.99 11.20 -12.35
N LEU A 432 -20.81 10.77 -13.59
CA LEU A 432 -21.04 9.40 -14.07
C LEU A 432 -19.69 8.85 -14.56
N ASN A 433 -19.00 8.07 -13.72
CA ASN A 433 -17.69 7.49 -14.00
C ASN A 433 -17.85 6.06 -14.55
N TYR A 434 -17.41 5.86 -15.80
CA TYR A 434 -17.45 4.60 -16.53
C TYR A 434 -18.86 3.97 -16.58
N CYS A 435 -19.90 4.79 -16.49
CA CYS A 435 -21.29 4.37 -16.48
C CYS A 435 -22.19 5.34 -17.26
N ARG A 436 -23.30 4.81 -17.79
CA ARG A 436 -24.32 5.56 -18.55
C ARG A 436 -25.69 5.37 -17.91
N LEU A 437 -25.78 5.82 -16.65
CA LEU A 437 -26.95 5.63 -15.80
C LEU A 437 -28.23 6.27 -16.33
N PHE A 438 -28.08 7.41 -16.98
CA PHE A 438 -29.16 8.22 -17.53
C PHE A 438 -29.09 8.23 -19.06
N ASN A 439 -30.24 8.12 -19.71
CA ASN A 439 -30.33 8.48 -21.13
C ASN A 439 -30.32 10.00 -21.31
N TYR A 440 -30.17 10.43 -22.57
CA TYR A 440 -30.14 11.84 -22.93
C TYR A 440 -31.39 12.62 -22.48
N ASP A 441 -32.59 12.04 -22.58
CA ASP A 441 -33.82 12.71 -22.14
C ASP A 441 -33.89 12.90 -20.61
N GLN A 442 -33.40 11.91 -19.86
CA GLN A 442 -33.26 11.98 -18.40
C GLN A 442 -32.24 13.06 -18.01
N LEU A 443 -31.12 13.18 -18.72
CA LEU A 443 -30.15 14.26 -18.49
C LEU A 443 -30.76 15.66 -18.69
N LYS A 444 -31.56 15.87 -19.74
CA LYS A 444 -32.28 17.15 -19.94
C LYS A 444 -33.26 17.45 -18.81
N LYS A 445 -33.99 16.44 -18.34
CA LYS A 445 -34.95 16.58 -17.23
C LYS A 445 -34.25 16.92 -15.92
N LEU A 446 -33.08 16.34 -15.67
CA LEU A 446 -32.35 16.47 -14.41
C LEU A 446 -32.01 17.94 -14.08
N VAL A 447 -31.57 18.72 -15.07
CA VAL A 447 -31.23 20.15 -14.88
C VAL A 447 -32.48 21.02 -14.69
N LYS A 448 -33.63 20.62 -15.24
CA LYS A 448 -34.90 21.32 -15.02
C LYS A 448 -35.44 21.13 -13.60
N ILE A 449 -35.13 19.98 -12.99
CA ILE A 449 -35.64 19.59 -11.67
C ILE A 449 -34.86 20.24 -10.53
N ASN A 450 -33.55 20.40 -10.71
CA ASN A 450 -32.70 21.03 -9.70
C ASN A 450 -31.77 22.06 -10.36
N SER A 451 -32.11 23.33 -10.18
CA SER A 451 -31.37 24.48 -10.73
C SER A 451 -30.03 24.75 -10.04
N SER A 452 -29.73 24.09 -8.91
CA SER A 452 -28.42 24.21 -8.24
C SER A 452 -27.31 23.41 -8.92
N ILE A 453 -27.68 22.51 -9.84
CA ILE A 453 -26.74 21.68 -10.60
C ILE A 453 -26.13 22.52 -11.71
N HIS A 454 -24.82 22.72 -11.63
CA HIS A 454 -24.03 23.52 -12.57
C HIS A 454 -23.12 22.64 -13.44
N GLU A 455 -22.86 21.40 -13.05
CA GLU A 455 -22.02 20.49 -13.81
C GLU A 455 -22.58 19.07 -13.82
N ILE A 456 -22.69 18.49 -15.02
CA ILE A 456 -22.87 17.06 -15.23
C ILE A 456 -21.66 16.57 -16.02
N ALA A 457 -20.87 15.68 -15.43
CA ALA A 457 -19.69 15.11 -16.07
C ALA A 457 -19.87 13.61 -16.29
N ILE A 458 -19.80 13.18 -17.55
CA ILE A 458 -19.77 11.78 -17.95
C ILE A 458 -18.33 11.45 -18.31
N LYS A 459 -17.76 10.49 -17.60
CA LYS A 459 -16.34 10.17 -17.63
C LYS A 459 -16.14 8.75 -18.14
N GLY A 460 -15.43 8.58 -19.25
CA GLY A 460 -15.28 7.26 -19.86
C GLY A 460 -14.87 7.31 -21.33
N CYS A 461 -15.24 6.28 -22.09
CA CYS A 461 -15.05 6.22 -23.53
C CYS A 461 -16.15 7.05 -24.22
N SER A 462 -15.75 8.15 -24.87
CA SER A 462 -16.68 8.98 -25.63
C SER A 462 -17.18 8.23 -26.87
N GLN A 463 -18.51 8.17 -27.01
CA GLN A 463 -19.21 7.62 -28.15
C GLN A 463 -19.50 8.72 -29.19
N ARG A 464 -19.82 8.33 -30.44
CA ARG A 464 -20.11 9.32 -31.50
C ARG A 464 -21.36 10.13 -31.18
N GLU A 465 -22.35 9.47 -30.58
CA GLU A 465 -23.62 10.03 -30.15
C GLU A 465 -23.41 11.12 -29.08
N ASP A 466 -22.42 10.98 -28.20
CA ASP A 466 -22.11 11.97 -27.16
C ASP A 466 -21.74 13.33 -27.77
N GLN A 467 -20.96 13.31 -28.85
CA GLN A 467 -20.51 14.53 -29.52
C GLN A 467 -21.67 15.24 -30.21
N GLN A 468 -22.59 14.48 -30.81
CA GLN A 468 -23.81 15.05 -31.38
C GLN A 468 -24.69 15.64 -30.27
N TYR A 469 -24.90 14.88 -29.19
CA TYR A 469 -25.70 15.31 -28.07
C TYR A 469 -25.13 16.55 -27.38
N LEU A 470 -23.82 16.66 -27.24
CA LEU A 470 -23.17 17.84 -26.69
C LEU A 470 -23.40 19.09 -27.56
N LYS A 471 -23.41 18.94 -28.90
CA LYS A 471 -23.76 20.05 -29.79
C LYS A 471 -25.22 20.48 -29.60
N GLU A 472 -26.14 19.51 -29.49
CA GLU A 472 -27.56 19.79 -29.21
C GLU A 472 -27.74 20.47 -27.85
N TRP A 473 -27.01 20.02 -26.83
CA TRP A 473 -27.00 20.62 -25.49
C TRP A 473 -26.60 22.09 -25.57
N LEU A 474 -25.52 22.39 -26.27
CA LEU A 474 -25.03 23.76 -26.45
C LEU A 474 -25.99 24.63 -27.26
N LEU A 475 -26.65 24.10 -28.29
CA LEU A 475 -27.62 24.84 -29.10
C LEU A 475 -28.93 25.12 -28.35
N CYS A 476 -29.32 24.25 -27.41
CA CYS A 476 -30.49 24.49 -26.54
C CYS A 476 -30.23 25.54 -25.45
N LEU A 477 -29.00 26.02 -25.26
CA LEU A 477 -28.66 27.05 -24.26
C LEU A 477 -29.11 28.46 -24.66
N ASP A 478 -29.43 28.71 -25.94
CA ASP A 478 -29.91 30.02 -26.41
C ASP A 478 -31.36 30.32 -26.01
N SER A 479 -32.08 29.36 -25.40
CA SER A 479 -33.44 29.56 -24.88
C SER A 479 -33.49 29.37 -23.35
N GLU A 480 -33.20 30.45 -22.62
CA GLU A 480 -33.58 30.77 -21.22
C GLU A 480 -33.37 29.75 -20.06
N ALA A 481 -32.86 28.53 -20.25
CA ALA A 481 -33.07 27.49 -19.23
C ALA A 481 -31.86 27.04 -18.38
N HIS A 482 -30.60 27.01 -18.85
CA HIS A 482 -29.61 26.14 -18.17
C HIS A 482 -28.20 26.73 -18.00
N ASN A 483 -27.83 27.13 -16.78
CA ASN A 483 -26.43 27.41 -16.36
C ASN A 483 -25.61 26.13 -16.10
N CYS A 484 -26.02 24.99 -16.66
CA CYS A 484 -25.41 23.70 -16.38
C CYS A 484 -24.50 23.26 -17.54
N GLN A 485 -23.22 23.03 -17.21
CA GLN A 485 -22.23 22.49 -18.13
C GLN A 485 -22.33 20.97 -18.21
N LEU A 486 -22.60 20.44 -19.40
CA LEU A 486 -22.46 19.02 -19.68
C LEU A 486 -21.06 18.75 -20.25
N ARG A 487 -20.37 17.76 -19.71
CA ARG A 487 -19.03 17.34 -20.15
C ARG A 487 -18.98 15.85 -20.42
N PHE A 488 -18.34 15.49 -21.51
CA PHE A 488 -17.89 14.13 -21.79
C PHE A 488 -16.37 14.14 -21.72
N ASP A 489 -15.82 13.66 -20.59
CA ASP A 489 -14.38 13.64 -20.36
C ASP A 489 -13.86 12.21 -20.59
N SER A 490 -12.87 12.05 -21.46
CA SER A 490 -12.01 10.87 -21.42
C SER A 490 -11.05 11.03 -20.25
N PHE A 491 -11.10 10.15 -19.25
CA PHE A 491 -10.53 10.42 -17.91
C PHE A 491 -9.00 10.65 -17.85
N LEU A 492 -8.22 10.58 -18.93
CA LEU A 492 -6.75 10.66 -18.81
C LEU A 492 -6.16 11.83 -19.57
N SER A 493 -5.56 12.75 -18.80
CA SER A 493 -4.64 13.76 -19.31
C SER A 493 -3.25 13.15 -19.48
N CYS A 494 -2.45 13.63 -20.44
CA CYS A 494 -1.06 13.18 -20.67
C CYS A 494 -0.15 13.24 -19.42
N ALA A 495 -0.49 14.04 -18.40
CA ALA A 495 0.32 14.18 -17.18
C ALA A 495 0.28 12.93 -16.27
N GLU A 496 -0.82 12.18 -16.27
CA GLU A 496 -0.95 10.94 -15.48
C GLU A 496 -0.26 9.74 -16.17
N VAL A 497 -0.08 9.83 -17.50
CA VAL A 497 0.66 8.85 -18.32
C VAL A 497 2.14 8.85 -18.00
N MET A 498 2.73 10.02 -17.72
CA MET A 498 4.16 10.12 -17.43
C MET A 498 4.53 9.76 -15.97
N ALA A 499 3.54 9.64 -15.08
CA ALA A 499 3.77 9.30 -13.67
C ALA A 499 3.60 7.79 -13.36
N SER A 500 3.14 7.00 -14.33
CA SER A 500 2.90 5.56 -14.22
C SER A 500 3.91 4.71 -15.03
N THR A 501 4.92 5.36 -15.62
CA THR A 501 6.18 4.80 -16.12
C THR A 501 7.32 5.20 -15.20
#